data_AF-A0A1X3RV31-F1
#
_entry.id   AF-A0A1X3RV31-F1
#
_cell.length_a   1.000
_cell.length_b   1.000
_cell.length_c   1.000
_cell.angle_alpha   90.00
_cell.angle_beta   90.00
_cell.angle_gamma   90.00
#
_symmetry.space_group_name_H-M   'P 1'
#
loop_
_entity.id
_entity.type
_entity.pdbx_description
1 polymer ?
#
loop_
_entity_poly.entity_id
_entity_poly.type
_entity_poly.pdbx_seq_one_letter_code
_entity_poly.pdbx_strand_id
1 'polypeptide(L)'
;MLAASLPRHFLQSVLPMTAQSYGTTTAEPTTCACNRDITLGELPKIAPKVGEDKLMTYLKAFNDGFAKYGMTTCREKSHFLAQCCHESLGLVYTSEINGSQKSYAPWYGRGLIQLTFEKNYRAYGSAVGEDVYSSEDNRNKLTTYPHCVQSAFWFYMDYGNQNLNRYAKKDDFNMITARINGGFDGYDDRLSYFDKASEVLKCGHLNQLRKSNGFTFEESGIYNNKVYAYSWARYHDPLSKEQGTRKDKAEALVAYKRALTLYQAAKDTAKVSAIQTRIANLS
;
A
#
# COMPACT_ATOMS: atom_id res chain seq x y z
N MET A 1 13.11 -2.20 -4.08
CA MET A 1 11.94 -1.32 -3.97
C MET A 1 11.45 -0.97 -5.36
N LEU A 2 10.14 -0.95 -5.56
CA LEU A 2 9.49 -0.62 -6.83
C LEU A 2 8.70 0.69 -6.73
N ALA A 3 8.17 0.94 -5.53
CA ALA A 3 7.67 2.21 -5.05
C ALA A 3 8.58 2.76 -3.95
N ALA A 4 8.73 4.08 -3.86
CA ALA A 4 9.38 4.76 -2.74
C ALA A 4 8.33 5.27 -1.76
N SER A 5 8.31 4.76 -0.54
CA SER A 5 7.39 5.28 0.49
C SER A 5 7.86 6.65 1.00
N LEU A 6 6.93 7.59 1.13
CA LEU A 6 7.22 8.93 1.64
C LEU A 6 7.62 8.88 3.13
N PRO A 7 8.67 9.62 3.55
CA PRO A 7 9.10 9.63 4.94
C PRO A 7 8.03 10.21 5.87
N ARG A 8 7.83 9.55 7.03
CA ARG A 8 6.76 9.84 8.00
C ARG A 8 7.05 10.98 8.99
N HIS A 9 8.18 11.66 8.90
CA HIS A 9 8.57 12.71 9.86
C HIS A 9 8.28 14.11 9.32
N PHE A 10 7.04 14.58 9.45
CA PHE A 10 6.62 15.97 9.73
C PHE A 10 5.09 16.02 9.72
N LEU A 11 4.46 15.89 10.89
CA LEU A 11 3.05 16.19 11.10
C LEU A 11 2.91 17.00 12.39
N GLN A 12 3.19 18.30 12.32
CA GLN A 12 2.68 19.26 13.27
C GLN A 12 2.21 20.53 12.54
N SER A 13 1.03 20.98 12.94
CA SER A 13 0.24 22.13 12.46
C SER A 13 -0.36 22.00 11.06
N VAL A 14 -1.62 21.57 11.02
CA VAL A 14 -2.55 21.98 9.96
C VAL A 14 -3.58 22.86 10.64
N LEU A 15 -3.64 24.13 10.25
CA LEU A 15 -4.65 25.08 10.70
C LEU A 15 -6.03 24.63 10.19
N PRO A 16 -7.12 24.87 10.95
CA PRO A 16 -8.45 24.55 10.48
C PRO A 16 -8.84 25.52 9.35
N MET A 17 -8.95 25.01 8.12
CA MET A 17 -9.63 25.74 7.05
C MET A 17 -11.13 25.51 7.17
N THR A 18 -11.87 26.61 7.24
CA THR A 18 -13.33 26.64 7.30
C THR A 18 -13.94 26.01 6.06
N ALA A 19 -14.80 25.02 6.26
CA ALA A 19 -15.58 24.40 5.21
C ALA A 19 -16.56 25.41 4.60
N GLN A 20 -16.48 25.61 3.29
CA GLN A 20 -17.50 26.32 2.53
C GLN A 20 -18.30 25.29 1.74
N SER A 21 -19.59 25.21 2.06
CA SER A 21 -20.53 24.23 1.49
C SER A 21 -20.88 24.56 0.04
N TYR A 22 -20.57 23.65 -0.88
CA TYR A 22 -21.24 23.57 -2.17
C TYR A 22 -21.87 22.18 -2.33
N GLY A 23 -23.15 22.19 -2.70
CA GLY A 23 -24.07 21.08 -2.50
C GLY A 23 -23.94 19.94 -3.50
N THR A 24 -24.09 18.72 -3.00
CA THR A 24 -25.34 17.95 -3.12
C THR A 24 -25.18 16.75 -2.21
N THR A 25 -25.83 16.80 -1.05
CA THR A 25 -25.86 15.71 -0.07
C THR A 25 -26.65 14.55 -0.66
N THR A 26 -26.01 13.79 -1.55
CA THR A 26 -26.48 12.45 -1.87
C THR A 26 -26.39 11.63 -0.59
N ALA A 27 -27.53 11.07 -0.17
CA ALA A 27 -27.56 10.26 1.04
C ALA A 27 -26.51 9.15 0.90
N GLU A 28 -25.69 8.96 1.94
CA GLU A 28 -24.61 7.98 1.87
C GLU A 28 -25.14 6.58 1.63
N PRO A 29 -24.45 5.77 0.81
CA PRO A 29 -24.85 4.39 0.59
C PRO A 29 -24.98 3.66 1.93
N THR A 30 -26.15 3.07 2.17
CA THR A 30 -26.39 2.22 3.35
C THR A 30 -25.79 0.83 3.16
N THR A 31 -25.46 0.46 1.92
CA THR A 31 -24.92 -0.83 1.50
C THR A 31 -23.43 -0.76 1.17
N CYS A 32 -22.76 -1.91 1.17
CA CYS A 32 -21.35 -1.98 0.84
C CYS A 32 -21.04 -1.52 -0.59
N ALA A 33 -19.78 -1.20 -0.85
CA ALA A 33 -19.32 -0.74 -2.17
C ALA A 33 -19.10 -1.87 -3.19
N CYS A 34 -19.69 -3.05 -2.97
CA CYS A 34 -19.66 -4.13 -3.95
C CYS A 34 -20.50 -3.76 -5.17
N ASN A 35 -19.96 -3.99 -6.37
CA ASN A 35 -20.63 -3.78 -7.66
C ASN A 35 -21.16 -2.34 -7.90
N ARG A 36 -20.63 -1.35 -7.18
CA ARG A 36 -20.93 0.07 -7.39
C ARG A 36 -19.68 0.91 -7.26
N ASP A 37 -19.73 2.11 -7.81
CA ASP A 37 -18.71 3.12 -7.61
C ASP A 37 -18.63 3.56 -6.14
N ILE A 38 -17.43 3.97 -5.72
CA ILE A 38 -17.27 4.72 -4.48
C ILE A 38 -17.69 6.18 -4.72
N THR A 39 -18.11 6.85 -3.66
CA THR A 39 -18.75 8.18 -3.74
C THR A 39 -17.89 9.29 -3.10
N LEU A 40 -18.26 10.55 -3.37
CA LEU A 40 -17.69 11.70 -2.65
C LEU A 40 -18.08 11.77 -1.18
N GLY A 41 -19.13 11.06 -0.74
CA GLY A 41 -19.41 10.88 0.69
C GLY A 41 -18.45 9.90 1.38
N GLU A 42 -17.84 8.99 0.62
CA GLU A 42 -16.99 7.92 1.16
C GLU A 42 -15.50 8.28 1.09
N LEU A 43 -15.00 8.75 -0.06
CA LEU A 43 -13.56 8.95 -0.27
C LEU A 43 -12.92 9.95 0.73
N PRO A 44 -13.53 11.11 1.05
CA PRO A 44 -13.00 12.03 2.08
C PRO A 44 -12.96 11.41 3.48
N LYS A 45 -13.79 10.43 3.80
CA LYS A 45 -13.72 9.73 5.10
C LYS A 45 -12.52 8.79 5.20
N ILE A 46 -12.04 8.30 4.05
CA ILE A 46 -10.85 7.46 3.94
C ILE A 46 -9.59 8.33 3.89
N ALA A 47 -9.65 9.46 3.17
CA ALA A 47 -8.54 10.39 2.97
C ALA A 47 -8.89 11.84 3.41
N PRO A 48 -9.09 12.09 4.71
CA PRO A 48 -9.65 13.35 5.21
C PRO A 48 -8.74 14.57 5.12
N LYS A 49 -7.46 14.36 4.77
CA LYS A 49 -6.46 15.45 4.68
C LYS A 49 -6.45 16.14 3.31
N VAL A 50 -7.18 15.61 2.34
CA VAL A 50 -7.22 16.14 0.97
C VAL A 50 -8.49 16.94 0.78
N GLY A 51 -8.38 18.14 0.23
CA GLY A 51 -9.53 18.97 -0.10
C GLY A 51 -10.44 18.27 -1.13
N GLU A 52 -11.74 18.52 -1.01
CA GLU A 52 -12.78 17.84 -1.79
C GLU A 52 -12.55 17.96 -3.29
N ASP A 53 -12.19 19.14 -3.81
CA ASP A 53 -11.90 19.36 -5.23
C ASP A 53 -10.84 18.40 -5.79
N LYS A 54 -9.77 18.18 -5.03
CA LYS A 54 -8.71 17.26 -5.42
C LYS A 54 -9.19 15.80 -5.34
N LEU A 55 -9.99 15.46 -4.32
CA LEU A 55 -10.61 14.13 -4.25
C LEU A 55 -11.62 13.89 -5.37
N MET A 56 -12.35 14.90 -5.85
CA MET A 56 -13.22 14.79 -7.02
C MET A 56 -12.45 14.36 -8.27
N THR A 57 -11.26 14.93 -8.49
CA THR A 57 -10.41 14.51 -9.62
C THR A 57 -9.94 13.06 -9.48
N TYR A 58 -9.61 12.62 -8.26
CA TYR A 58 -9.18 11.24 -8.02
C TYR A 58 -10.32 10.24 -8.11
N LEU A 59 -11.52 10.61 -7.65
CA LEU A 59 -12.67 9.73 -7.56
C LEU A 59 -13.01 9.11 -8.92
N LYS A 60 -13.05 9.95 -9.96
CA LYS A 60 -13.31 9.47 -11.32
C LYS A 60 -12.27 8.43 -11.74
N ALA A 61 -10.97 8.71 -11.54
CA ALA A 61 -9.92 7.78 -11.92
C ALA A 61 -9.92 6.49 -11.07
N PHE A 62 -10.32 6.55 -9.79
CA PHE A 62 -10.52 5.37 -8.96
C PHE A 62 -11.64 4.48 -9.51
N ASN A 63 -12.81 5.05 -9.78
CA ASN A 63 -13.95 4.31 -10.30
C ASN A 63 -13.68 3.75 -11.71
N ASP A 64 -13.10 4.55 -12.61
CA ASP A 64 -12.66 4.10 -13.94
C ASP A 64 -11.67 2.93 -13.81
N GLY A 65 -10.72 3.01 -12.88
CA GLY A 65 -9.75 1.94 -12.61
C GLY A 65 -10.40 0.68 -12.06
N PHE A 66 -11.30 0.81 -11.07
CA PHE A 66 -12.01 -0.33 -10.51
C PHE A 66 -12.84 -1.06 -11.58
N ALA A 67 -13.53 -0.30 -12.45
CA ALA A 67 -14.28 -0.84 -13.57
C ALA A 67 -13.34 -1.53 -14.58
N LYS A 68 -12.28 -0.85 -15.03
CA LYS A 68 -11.31 -1.37 -16.01
C LYS A 68 -10.72 -2.73 -15.59
N TYR A 69 -10.39 -2.88 -14.31
CA TYR A 69 -9.74 -4.07 -13.78
C TYR A 69 -10.70 -5.10 -13.17
N GLY A 70 -12.01 -4.86 -13.23
CA GLY A 70 -13.01 -5.75 -12.64
C GLY A 70 -12.86 -5.91 -11.12
N MET A 71 -12.39 -4.87 -10.42
CA MET A 71 -12.31 -4.83 -8.96
C MET A 71 -13.69 -4.48 -8.39
N THR A 72 -14.57 -5.46 -8.36
CA THR A 72 -15.99 -5.23 -8.06
C THR A 72 -16.30 -5.28 -6.58
N THR A 73 -15.56 -6.05 -5.77
CA THR A 73 -15.86 -6.17 -4.33
C THR A 73 -15.30 -5.00 -3.53
N CYS A 74 -16.00 -4.63 -2.47
CA CYS A 74 -15.54 -3.54 -1.61
C CYS A 74 -14.21 -3.90 -0.91
N ARG A 75 -13.97 -5.18 -0.61
CA ARG A 75 -12.70 -5.67 -0.03
C ARG A 75 -11.51 -5.40 -0.96
N GLU A 76 -11.62 -5.72 -2.24
CA GLU A 76 -10.57 -5.42 -3.23
C GLU A 76 -10.24 -3.91 -3.27
N LYS A 77 -11.28 -3.07 -3.25
CA LYS A 77 -11.14 -1.61 -3.20
C LYS A 77 -10.45 -1.15 -1.92
N SER A 78 -10.84 -1.66 -0.75
CA SER A 78 -10.23 -1.31 0.54
C SER A 78 -8.75 -1.67 0.60
N HIS A 79 -8.37 -2.88 0.13
CA HIS A 79 -6.97 -3.29 0.04
C HIS A 79 -6.15 -2.35 -0.86
N PHE A 80 -6.67 -1.98 -2.02
CA PHE A 80 -5.98 -1.07 -2.94
C PHE A 80 -5.86 0.36 -2.40
N LEU A 81 -6.97 0.92 -1.90
CA LEU A 81 -7.02 2.28 -1.35
C LEU A 81 -6.09 2.44 -0.15
N ALA A 82 -6.00 1.43 0.71
CA ALA A 82 -5.10 1.46 1.87
C ALA A 82 -3.63 1.64 1.47
N GLN A 83 -3.20 0.93 0.43
CA GLN A 83 -1.84 1.01 -0.07
C GLN A 83 -1.58 2.38 -0.71
N CYS A 84 -2.49 2.87 -1.55
CA CYS A 84 -2.39 4.21 -2.13
C CYS A 84 -2.32 5.29 -1.04
N CYS A 85 -3.21 5.21 -0.05
CA CYS A 85 -3.22 6.16 1.06
C CYS A 85 -1.88 6.17 1.79
N HIS A 86 -1.32 5.01 2.11
CA HIS A 86 -0.02 4.98 2.78
C HIS A 86 1.09 5.60 1.93
N GLU A 87 1.25 5.16 0.67
CA GLU A 87 2.36 5.60 -0.19
C GLU A 87 2.34 7.12 -0.43
N SER A 88 1.16 7.73 -0.43
CA SER A 88 0.97 9.15 -0.75
C SER A 88 0.60 10.02 0.46
N LEU A 89 0.79 9.52 1.69
CA LEU A 89 0.43 10.19 2.96
C LEU A 89 -1.04 10.66 3.03
N GLY A 90 -1.97 9.75 2.76
CA GLY A 90 -3.41 9.97 2.76
C GLY A 90 -3.88 10.68 1.49
N LEU A 91 -3.35 10.31 0.33
CA LEU A 91 -3.63 10.92 -0.99
C LEU A 91 -3.16 12.38 -1.16
N VAL A 92 -2.38 12.90 -0.22
CA VAL A 92 -1.92 14.30 -0.22
C VAL A 92 -0.85 14.54 -1.29
N TYR A 93 0.17 13.69 -1.37
CA TYR A 93 1.34 13.90 -2.21
C TYR A 93 1.36 12.97 -3.41
N THR A 94 1.52 13.54 -4.60
CA THR A 94 1.71 12.80 -5.85
C THR A 94 3.16 12.87 -6.35
N SER A 95 4.07 13.41 -5.54
CA SER A 95 5.50 13.49 -5.80
C SER A 95 6.26 13.31 -4.49
N GLU A 96 7.40 12.63 -4.58
CA GLU A 96 8.28 12.37 -3.45
C GLU A 96 8.80 13.68 -2.85
N ILE A 97 8.71 13.82 -1.53
CA ILE A 97 9.25 14.98 -0.81
C ILE A 97 10.77 15.02 -1.00
N ASN A 98 11.28 16.15 -1.49
CA ASN A 98 12.70 16.34 -1.87
C ASN A 98 13.20 15.32 -2.90
N GLY A 99 12.31 14.79 -3.75
CA GLY A 99 12.66 13.81 -4.77
C GLY A 99 13.77 14.27 -5.72
N SER A 100 13.79 15.56 -6.09
CA SER A 100 14.82 16.15 -6.95
C SER A 100 16.23 16.13 -6.34
N GLN A 101 16.35 15.94 -5.03
CA GLN A 101 17.63 15.87 -4.31
C GLN A 101 18.11 14.43 -4.08
N LYS A 102 17.32 13.41 -4.49
CA LYS A 102 17.70 12.01 -4.32
C LYS A 102 18.76 11.61 -5.34
N SER A 103 19.59 10.63 -4.97
CA SER A 103 20.63 10.08 -5.86
C SER A 103 20.08 9.42 -7.14
N TYR A 104 18.79 9.09 -7.16
CA TYR A 104 18.08 8.54 -8.31
C TYR A 104 17.19 9.56 -9.02
N ALA A 105 17.34 10.86 -8.74
CA ALA A 105 16.74 11.90 -9.56
C ALA A 105 17.21 11.75 -11.04
N PRO A 106 16.34 12.00 -12.03
CA PRO A 106 15.00 12.58 -11.93
C PRO A 106 13.87 11.56 -11.69
N TRP A 107 14.20 10.30 -11.39
CA TRP A 107 13.29 9.15 -11.30
C TRP A 107 12.75 8.88 -9.90
N TYR A 108 12.51 9.94 -9.12
CA TYR A 108 11.94 9.86 -7.78
C TYR A 108 10.46 9.50 -7.78
N GLY A 109 9.89 9.16 -6.63
CA GLY A 109 8.49 8.74 -6.51
C GLY A 109 7.49 9.74 -7.09
N ARG A 110 6.58 9.29 -7.96
CA ARG A 110 5.40 10.06 -8.42
C ARG A 110 4.14 9.21 -8.47
N GLY A 111 2.98 9.86 -8.43
CA GLY A 111 1.67 9.21 -8.35
C GLY A 111 1.35 8.66 -6.95
N LEU A 112 0.14 8.12 -6.80
CA LEU A 112 -0.40 7.67 -5.52
C LEU A 112 0.23 6.37 -5.01
N ILE A 113 0.93 5.63 -5.85
CA ILE A 113 1.75 4.48 -5.43
C ILE A 113 3.24 4.82 -5.37
N GLN A 114 3.63 6.08 -5.63
CA GLN A 114 5.02 6.53 -5.66
C GLN A 114 5.92 5.70 -6.59
N LEU A 115 5.59 5.65 -7.88
CA LEU A 115 6.37 4.96 -8.89
C LEU A 115 7.80 5.56 -8.98
N THR A 116 8.83 4.72 -8.86
CA THR A 116 10.24 5.14 -8.76
C THR A 116 11.13 4.36 -9.72
N PHE A 117 12.26 4.93 -10.11
CA PHE A 117 13.27 4.41 -11.05
C PHE A 117 12.85 4.43 -12.52
N GLU A 118 13.81 4.76 -13.39
CA GLU A 118 13.61 4.90 -14.84
C GLU A 118 12.89 3.72 -15.48
N LYS A 119 13.30 2.50 -15.14
CA LYS A 119 12.72 1.27 -15.68
C LYS A 119 11.20 1.22 -15.47
N ASN A 120 10.71 1.72 -14.35
CA ASN A 120 9.29 1.67 -13.99
C ASN A 120 8.50 2.75 -14.71
N TYR A 121 9.06 3.95 -14.85
CA TYR A 121 8.49 5.02 -15.66
C TYR A 121 8.32 4.59 -17.13
N ARG A 122 9.37 3.99 -17.72
CA ARG A 122 9.33 3.46 -19.08
C ARG A 122 8.31 2.33 -19.24
N ALA A 123 8.27 1.41 -18.28
CA ALA A 123 7.31 0.31 -18.30
C ALA A 123 5.86 0.80 -18.21
N TYR A 124 5.58 1.80 -17.36
CA TYR A 124 4.26 2.41 -17.27
C TYR A 124 3.91 3.15 -18.57
N GLY A 125 4.82 3.97 -19.11
CA GLY A 125 4.61 4.68 -20.38
C GLY A 125 4.27 3.74 -21.53
N SER A 126 5.00 2.61 -21.64
CA SER A 126 4.69 1.55 -22.60
C SER A 126 3.28 0.97 -22.39
N ALA A 127 2.88 0.72 -21.14
CA ALA A 127 1.56 0.16 -20.83
C ALA A 127 0.39 1.10 -21.13
N VAL A 128 0.60 2.42 -21.07
CA VAL A 128 -0.42 3.42 -21.42
C VAL A 128 -0.27 3.97 -22.84
N GLY A 129 0.77 3.58 -23.58
CA GLY A 129 1.04 4.07 -24.93
C GLY A 129 1.41 5.56 -24.98
N GLU A 130 1.96 6.11 -23.91
CA GLU A 130 2.26 7.54 -23.76
C GLU A 130 3.66 7.76 -23.19
N ASP A 131 4.34 8.81 -23.65
CA ASP A 131 5.59 9.26 -23.05
C ASP A 131 5.35 9.95 -21.71
N VAL A 132 5.81 9.29 -20.66
CA VAL A 132 5.76 9.73 -19.26
C VAL A 132 7.16 9.77 -18.63
N TYR A 133 8.23 9.77 -19.43
CA TYR A 133 9.58 9.57 -18.91
C TYR A 133 10.65 10.50 -19.51
N SER A 134 10.55 10.90 -20.77
CA SER A 134 11.69 11.49 -21.50
C SER A 134 12.10 12.88 -20.98
N SER A 135 11.14 13.77 -20.74
CA SER A 135 11.33 15.14 -20.23
C SER A 135 10.79 15.30 -18.81
N GLU A 136 11.08 16.44 -18.18
CA GLU A 136 10.48 16.78 -16.88
C GLU A 136 8.97 16.87 -16.96
N ASP A 137 8.43 17.56 -17.98
CA ASP A 137 6.99 17.66 -18.21
C ASP A 137 6.35 16.28 -18.38
N ASN A 138 6.99 15.38 -19.15
CA ASN A 138 6.50 14.02 -19.33
C ASN A 138 6.50 13.22 -18.02
N ARG A 139 7.56 13.32 -17.20
CA ARG A 139 7.57 12.69 -15.87
C ARG A 139 6.52 13.29 -14.94
N ASN A 140 6.27 14.59 -15.02
CA ASN A 140 5.31 15.29 -14.18
C ASN A 140 3.85 14.96 -14.52
N LYS A 141 3.56 14.34 -15.67
CA LYS A 141 2.24 13.74 -15.93
C LYS A 141 1.81 12.76 -14.82
N LEU A 142 2.75 12.04 -14.21
CA LEU A 142 2.47 11.13 -13.08
C LEU A 142 2.02 11.84 -11.80
N THR A 143 2.16 13.16 -11.69
CA THR A 143 1.73 13.91 -10.49
C THR A 143 0.29 14.43 -10.62
N THR A 144 -0.31 14.35 -11.81
CA THR A 144 -1.63 14.90 -12.13
C THR A 144 -2.60 13.83 -12.63
N TYR A 145 -3.88 14.18 -12.68
CA TYR A 145 -4.91 13.34 -13.27
C TYR A 145 -4.64 13.14 -14.78
N PRO A 146 -4.84 11.92 -15.34
CA PRO A 146 -5.27 10.71 -14.65
C PRO A 146 -4.11 9.83 -14.14
N HIS A 147 -2.85 10.11 -14.54
CA HIS A 147 -1.75 9.17 -14.33
C HIS A 147 -1.33 9.02 -12.86
N CYS A 148 -1.60 9.99 -12.01
CA CYS A 148 -1.34 9.86 -10.58
C CYS A 148 -2.11 8.70 -9.94
N VAL A 149 -3.29 8.35 -10.47
CA VAL A 149 -4.10 7.20 -10.02
C VAL A 149 -3.89 5.99 -10.93
N GLN A 150 -3.87 6.17 -12.26
CA GLN A 150 -3.72 5.06 -13.20
C GLN A 150 -2.40 4.29 -13.03
N SER A 151 -1.30 4.98 -12.69
CA SER A 151 -0.03 4.32 -12.39
C SER A 151 -0.11 3.40 -11.18
N ALA A 152 -0.94 3.75 -10.18
CA ALA A 152 -1.19 2.90 -9.01
C ALA A 152 -1.92 1.62 -9.40
N PHE A 153 -2.97 1.72 -10.22
CA PHE A 153 -3.67 0.54 -10.72
C PHE A 153 -2.79 -0.35 -11.58
N TRP A 154 -2.08 0.22 -12.57
CA TRP A 154 -1.17 -0.55 -13.41
C TRP A 154 -0.10 -1.27 -12.56
N PHE A 155 0.47 -0.58 -11.56
CA PHE A 155 1.43 -1.21 -10.67
C PHE A 155 0.81 -2.38 -9.89
N TYR A 156 -0.39 -2.17 -9.34
CA TYR A 156 -1.07 -3.16 -8.52
C TYR A 156 -1.58 -4.37 -9.32
N MET A 157 -2.03 -4.16 -10.56
CA MET A 157 -2.72 -5.15 -11.38
C MET A 157 -1.79 -5.85 -12.38
N ASP A 158 -0.87 -5.12 -13.01
CA ASP A 158 -0.18 -5.59 -14.22
C ASP A 158 1.33 -5.66 -14.08
N TYR A 159 1.94 -4.81 -13.23
CA TYR A 159 3.40 -4.72 -13.16
C TYR A 159 4.07 -6.05 -12.84
N GLY A 160 4.99 -6.46 -13.70
CA GLY A 160 5.77 -7.69 -13.55
C GLY A 160 4.92 -8.95 -13.46
N ASN A 161 3.72 -8.96 -14.05
CA ASN A 161 2.76 -10.07 -14.02
C ASN A 161 2.35 -10.50 -12.59
N GLN A 162 2.35 -9.58 -11.62
CA GLN A 162 2.12 -9.94 -10.22
C GLN A 162 0.65 -10.02 -9.83
N ASN A 163 -0.23 -9.21 -10.47
CA ASN A 163 -1.65 -9.02 -10.13
C ASN A 163 -1.93 -9.19 -8.63
N LEU A 164 -1.65 -8.15 -7.85
CA LEU A 164 -1.78 -8.16 -6.39
C LEU A 164 -3.23 -8.35 -5.94
N ASN A 165 -4.21 -8.03 -6.79
CA ASN A 165 -5.62 -8.20 -6.49
C ASN A 165 -6.01 -9.67 -6.23
N ARG A 166 -5.22 -10.64 -6.72
CA ARG A 166 -5.41 -12.06 -6.34
C ARG A 166 -5.25 -12.33 -4.85
N TYR A 167 -4.46 -11.51 -4.15
CA TYR A 167 -4.28 -11.58 -2.70
C TYR A 167 -5.41 -10.84 -1.98
N ALA A 168 -5.89 -9.71 -2.53
CA ALA A 168 -7.06 -9.01 -1.99
C ALA A 168 -8.33 -9.86 -2.05
N LYS A 169 -8.48 -10.68 -3.10
CA LYS A 169 -9.54 -11.70 -3.23
C LYS A 169 -9.48 -12.79 -2.15
N LYS A 170 -8.34 -12.98 -1.50
CA LYS A 170 -8.13 -13.89 -0.37
C LYS A 170 -8.01 -13.16 0.96
N ASP A 171 -8.26 -11.84 0.96
CA ASP A 171 -8.08 -10.97 2.11
C ASP A 171 -6.64 -10.96 2.69
N ASP A 172 -5.62 -11.27 1.89
CA ASP A 172 -4.23 -11.41 2.33
C ASP A 172 -3.47 -10.08 2.31
N PHE A 173 -3.80 -9.22 3.28
CA PHE A 173 -3.19 -7.90 3.45
C PHE A 173 -1.67 -7.94 3.60
N ASN A 174 -1.17 -8.91 4.36
CA ASN A 174 0.25 -9.07 4.67
C ASN A 174 1.05 -9.33 3.39
N MET A 175 0.56 -10.21 2.52
CA MET A 175 1.19 -10.46 1.23
C MET A 175 1.16 -9.23 0.32
N ILE A 176 0.05 -8.50 0.27
CA ILE A 176 -0.03 -7.27 -0.54
C ILE A 176 1.02 -6.26 -0.08
N THR A 177 1.08 -5.98 1.22
CA THR A 177 2.05 -5.04 1.81
C THR A 177 3.50 -5.47 1.52
N ALA A 178 3.81 -6.76 1.74
CA ALA A 178 5.13 -7.32 1.46
C ALA A 178 5.57 -7.18 0.00
N ARG A 179 4.62 -7.27 -0.95
CA ARG A 179 4.87 -7.18 -2.38
C ARG A 179 5.11 -5.75 -2.85
N ILE A 180 4.35 -4.79 -2.31
CA ILE A 180 4.47 -3.38 -2.67
C ILE A 180 5.77 -2.78 -2.12
N ASN A 181 6.02 -2.97 -0.83
CA ASN A 181 7.17 -2.37 -0.15
C ASN A 181 8.45 -3.21 -0.27
N GLY A 182 8.33 -4.52 -0.50
CA GLY A 182 9.42 -5.48 -0.36
C GLY A 182 9.68 -5.90 1.10
N GLY A 183 8.80 -5.50 2.01
CA GLY A 183 8.91 -5.64 3.47
C GLY A 183 7.63 -5.13 4.14
N PHE A 184 7.74 -4.70 5.38
CA PHE A 184 6.60 -4.28 6.20
C PHE A 184 6.77 -2.86 6.74
N ASP A 185 7.50 -2.01 6.01
CA ASP A 185 7.60 -0.61 6.38
C ASP A 185 6.23 0.08 6.25
N GLY A 186 5.89 0.84 7.28
CA GLY A 186 4.59 1.47 7.42
C GLY A 186 3.39 0.52 7.54
N TYR A 187 3.59 -0.76 7.85
CA TYR A 187 2.51 -1.75 7.93
C TYR A 187 1.32 -1.32 8.80
N ASP A 188 1.57 -0.82 10.01
CA ASP A 188 0.49 -0.37 10.92
C ASP A 188 -0.30 0.82 10.35
N ASP A 189 0.35 1.69 9.56
CA ASP A 189 -0.33 2.79 8.85
C ASP A 189 -1.27 2.25 7.78
N ARG A 190 -0.75 1.34 6.95
CA ARG A 190 -1.51 0.70 5.88
C ARG A 190 -2.71 -0.03 6.50
N LEU A 191 -2.53 -0.69 7.64
CA LEU A 191 -3.60 -1.38 8.35
C LEU A 191 -4.67 -0.40 8.84
N SER A 192 -4.27 0.77 9.36
CA SER A 192 -5.23 1.80 9.77
C SER A 192 -6.06 2.34 8.59
N TYR A 193 -5.44 2.55 7.41
CA TYR A 193 -6.17 2.95 6.21
C TYR A 193 -7.06 1.82 5.67
N PHE A 194 -6.61 0.57 5.77
CA PHE A 194 -7.44 -0.58 5.41
C PHE A 194 -8.68 -0.66 6.28
N ASP A 195 -8.51 -0.57 7.60
CA ASP A 195 -9.62 -0.61 8.54
C ASP A 195 -10.60 0.53 8.28
N LYS A 196 -10.08 1.74 8.01
CA LYS A 196 -10.92 2.89 7.66
C LYS A 196 -11.68 2.69 6.35
N ALA A 197 -11.01 2.21 5.31
CA ALA A 197 -11.65 1.92 4.03
C ALA A 197 -12.67 0.78 4.17
N SER A 198 -12.38 -0.26 4.95
CA SER A 198 -13.29 -1.38 5.19
C SER A 198 -14.54 -0.94 5.96
N GLU A 199 -14.39 -0.07 6.96
CA GLU A 199 -15.50 0.55 7.69
C GLU A 199 -16.40 1.38 6.76
N VAL A 200 -15.80 2.34 6.06
CA VAL A 200 -16.53 3.29 5.19
C VAL A 200 -17.23 2.56 4.04
N LEU A 201 -16.55 1.60 3.41
CA LEU A 201 -17.11 0.81 2.30
C LEU A 201 -17.94 -0.40 2.76
N LYS A 202 -18.13 -0.56 4.08
CA LYS A 202 -18.94 -1.59 4.76
C LYS A 202 -18.53 -3.03 4.41
N CYS A 203 -17.24 -3.31 4.43
CA CYS A 203 -16.64 -4.56 3.96
C CYS A 203 -16.52 -5.68 4.98
N GLY A 204 -16.95 -5.47 6.22
CA GLY A 204 -16.83 -6.50 7.27
C GLY A 204 -17.42 -7.87 6.87
N HIS A 205 -18.48 -7.88 6.05
CA HIS A 205 -19.13 -9.10 5.56
C HIS A 205 -18.29 -9.93 4.56
N LEU A 206 -17.16 -9.39 4.07
CA LEU A 206 -16.22 -10.09 3.17
C LEU A 206 -14.86 -10.39 3.82
N ASN A 207 -14.67 -10.08 5.10
CA ASN A 207 -13.45 -10.41 5.82
C ASN A 207 -13.26 -11.94 5.82
N GLN A 208 -12.06 -12.39 5.47
CA GLN A 208 -11.66 -13.80 5.54
C GLN A 208 -10.48 -13.97 6.51
N LEU A 209 -9.45 -13.14 6.34
CA LEU A 209 -8.23 -13.18 7.16
C LEU A 209 -8.16 -12.04 8.16
N ARG A 210 -8.89 -10.93 7.96
CA ARG A 210 -9.00 -9.87 8.97
C ARG A 210 -9.68 -10.39 10.24
N LYS A 211 -8.93 -10.50 11.34
CA LYS A 211 -9.41 -10.80 12.71
C LYS A 211 -9.42 -9.52 13.54
N SER A 212 -10.06 -9.48 14.70
CA SER A 212 -10.19 -8.25 15.52
C SER A 212 -8.87 -7.51 15.76
N ASN A 213 -7.76 -8.22 15.94
CA ASN A 213 -6.42 -7.70 16.19
C ASN A 213 -5.55 -7.50 14.92
N GLY A 214 -6.12 -7.60 13.72
CA GLY A 214 -5.42 -7.39 12.45
C GLY A 214 -5.34 -8.66 11.59
N PHE A 215 -4.27 -8.80 10.81
CA PHE A 215 -4.00 -9.95 9.96
C PHE A 215 -2.85 -10.77 10.54
N THR A 216 -3.09 -12.06 10.77
CA THR A 216 -2.12 -12.97 11.41
C THR A 216 -1.01 -13.38 10.44
N PHE A 217 0.16 -13.70 10.98
CA PHE A 217 1.29 -14.20 10.21
C PHE A 217 0.99 -15.55 9.57
N GLU A 218 0.40 -16.47 10.33
CA GLU A 218 0.22 -17.88 9.97
C GLU A 218 -0.81 -18.12 8.87
N GLU A 219 -1.87 -17.30 8.82
CA GLU A 219 -2.92 -17.44 7.80
C GLU A 219 -2.54 -16.78 6.47
N SER A 220 -1.52 -15.91 6.46
CA SER A 220 -1.05 -15.23 5.26
C SER A 220 -0.13 -16.11 4.41
N GLY A 221 -0.14 -15.88 3.10
CA GLY A 221 0.85 -16.46 2.19
C GLY A 221 2.30 -16.12 2.54
N ILE A 222 2.56 -15.09 3.35
CA ILE A 222 3.94 -14.76 3.79
C ILE A 222 4.53 -15.85 4.69
N TYR A 223 3.69 -16.63 5.38
CA TYR A 223 4.10 -17.75 6.24
C TYR A 223 4.92 -18.81 5.48
N ASN A 224 4.63 -19.00 4.21
CA ASN A 224 5.28 -19.99 3.34
C ASN A 224 6.35 -19.38 2.42
N ASN A 225 6.66 -18.09 2.59
CA ASN A 225 7.70 -17.41 1.83
C ASN A 225 8.91 -17.14 2.72
N LYS A 226 10.05 -17.80 2.46
CA LYS A 226 11.24 -17.70 3.32
C LYS A 226 11.72 -16.26 3.52
N VAL A 227 11.64 -15.43 2.47
CA VAL A 227 12.08 -14.03 2.51
C VAL A 227 11.12 -13.20 3.35
N TYR A 228 9.81 -13.34 3.13
CA TYR A 228 8.81 -12.55 3.86
C TYR A 228 8.58 -13.02 5.28
N ALA A 229 8.68 -14.32 5.57
CA ALA A 229 8.70 -14.84 6.94
C ALA A 229 9.88 -14.26 7.74
N TYR A 230 11.09 -14.28 7.15
CA TYR A 230 12.25 -13.66 7.79
C TYR A 230 12.13 -12.14 7.90
N SER A 231 11.52 -11.48 6.91
CA SER A 231 11.24 -10.06 6.97
C SER A 231 10.27 -9.75 8.11
N TRP A 232 9.11 -10.39 8.16
CA TRP A 232 8.09 -10.22 9.21
C TRP A 232 8.69 -10.35 10.61
N ALA A 233 9.54 -11.36 10.82
CA ALA A 233 10.26 -11.55 12.06
C ALA A 233 11.12 -10.34 12.45
N ARG A 234 11.90 -9.78 11.51
CA ARG A 234 12.74 -8.60 11.75
C ARG A 234 11.94 -7.32 12.01
N TYR A 235 10.76 -7.17 11.42
CA TYR A 235 9.91 -6.00 11.68
C TYR A 235 9.30 -6.07 13.09
N HIS A 236 8.92 -7.25 13.57
CA HIS A 236 8.42 -7.44 14.94
C HIS A 236 9.51 -7.55 16.01
N ASP A 237 10.74 -7.92 15.64
CA ASP A 237 11.89 -8.09 16.55
C ASP A 237 12.19 -6.78 17.32
N PRO A 238 12.08 -6.77 18.68
CA PRO A 238 12.41 -5.61 19.51
C PRO A 238 13.88 -5.19 19.46
N LEU A 239 14.79 -6.09 19.08
CA LEU A 239 16.23 -5.85 18.92
C LEU A 239 16.61 -5.49 17.48
N SER A 240 15.64 -5.36 16.58
CA SER A 240 15.83 -4.97 15.18
C SER A 240 15.54 -3.48 14.98
N LYS A 241 16.30 -2.85 14.07
CA LYS A 241 16.12 -1.44 13.70
C LYS A 241 14.96 -1.20 12.73
N GLU A 242 14.44 -2.26 12.10
CA GLU A 242 13.31 -2.18 11.17
C GLU A 242 12.10 -1.52 11.85
N GLN A 243 11.37 -0.68 11.12
CA GLN A 243 10.19 0.05 11.61
C GLN A 243 8.98 -0.26 10.74
N GLY A 244 7.77 -0.10 11.27
CA GLY A 244 6.55 -0.23 10.48
C GLY A 244 5.49 -1.12 11.11
N THR A 245 5.90 -2.03 12.00
CA THR A 245 5.01 -2.81 12.86
C THR A 245 5.27 -2.48 14.32
N ARG A 246 4.29 -2.74 15.19
CA ARG A 246 4.53 -2.85 16.63
C ARG A 246 5.56 -3.94 16.90
N LYS A 247 6.50 -3.65 17.82
CA LYS A 247 7.46 -4.65 18.29
C LYS A 247 6.78 -5.67 19.19
N ASP A 248 6.98 -6.94 18.88
CA ASP A 248 6.41 -8.08 19.60
C ASP A 248 7.39 -9.25 19.56
N LYS A 249 7.99 -9.56 20.73
CA LYS A 249 8.96 -10.65 20.88
C LYS A 249 8.36 -12.00 20.51
N ALA A 250 7.10 -12.26 20.88
CA ALA A 250 6.47 -13.55 20.66
C ALA A 250 6.21 -13.76 19.16
N GLU A 251 5.64 -12.75 18.51
CA GLU A 251 5.40 -12.74 17.06
C GLU A 251 6.72 -12.90 16.28
N ALA A 252 7.77 -12.17 16.67
CA ALA A 252 9.08 -12.27 16.06
C ALA A 252 9.67 -13.69 16.15
N LEU A 253 9.56 -14.33 17.33
CA LEU A 253 10.06 -15.69 17.54
C LEU A 253 9.30 -16.73 16.71
N VAL A 254 7.98 -16.61 16.59
CA VAL A 254 7.17 -17.48 15.73
C VAL A 254 7.65 -17.37 14.28
N ALA A 255 7.80 -16.15 13.78
CA ALA A 255 8.22 -15.91 12.41
C ALA A 255 9.67 -16.30 12.14
N TYR A 256 10.60 -16.08 13.07
CA TYR A 256 11.98 -16.55 12.95
C TYR A 256 12.06 -18.07 12.89
N LYS A 257 11.32 -18.79 13.75
CA LYS A 257 11.27 -20.26 13.72
C LYS A 257 10.75 -20.76 12.38
N ARG A 258 9.69 -20.13 11.84
CA ARG A 258 9.18 -20.48 10.51
C ARG A 258 10.19 -20.20 9.41
N ALA A 259 10.83 -19.03 9.42
CA ALA A 259 11.87 -18.68 8.48
C ALA A 259 13.05 -19.65 8.53
N LEU A 260 13.46 -20.08 9.74
CA LEU A 260 14.51 -21.07 9.95
C LEU A 260 14.20 -22.37 9.22
N THR A 261 13.00 -22.93 9.42
CA THR A 261 12.55 -24.15 8.72
C THR A 261 12.63 -24.00 7.20
N LEU A 262 12.17 -22.86 6.67
CA LEU A 262 12.16 -22.60 5.24
C LEU A 262 13.58 -22.44 4.64
N TYR A 263 14.49 -21.79 5.37
CA TYR A 263 15.89 -21.63 4.93
C TYR A 263 16.72 -22.91 5.10
N GLN A 264 16.42 -23.75 6.10
CA GLN A 264 16.97 -25.10 6.23
C GLN A 264 16.58 -25.97 5.03
N ALA A 265 15.29 -25.97 4.66
CA ALA A 265 14.81 -26.68 3.47
C ALA A 265 15.47 -26.17 2.18
N ALA A 266 15.76 -24.86 2.12
CA ALA A 266 16.48 -24.25 1.01
C ALA A 266 18.02 -24.43 1.06
N LYS A 267 18.56 -25.10 2.08
CA LYS A 267 20.00 -25.33 2.29
C LYS A 267 20.85 -24.04 2.33
N ASP A 268 20.28 -22.94 2.80
CA ASP A 268 20.98 -21.65 2.95
C ASP A 268 21.62 -21.57 4.35
N THR A 269 22.80 -22.16 4.48
CA THR A 269 23.50 -22.29 5.78
C THR A 269 23.80 -20.95 6.43
N ALA A 270 24.10 -19.91 5.64
CA ALA A 270 24.39 -18.57 6.15
C ALA A 270 23.15 -17.95 6.82
N LYS A 271 21.98 -18.03 6.18
CA LYS A 271 20.73 -17.54 6.78
C LYS A 271 20.30 -18.37 7.98
N VAL A 272 20.47 -19.68 7.92
CA VAL A 272 20.17 -20.58 9.05
C VAL A 272 20.94 -20.18 10.30
N SER A 273 22.27 -20.01 10.20
CA SER A 273 23.10 -19.60 11.34
C SER A 273 22.69 -18.22 11.86
N ALA A 274 22.46 -17.25 10.98
CA ALA A 274 22.03 -15.91 11.38
C ALA A 274 20.68 -15.90 12.12
N ILE A 275 19.72 -16.71 11.67
CA ILE A 275 18.41 -16.84 12.32
C ILE A 275 18.54 -17.53 13.69
N GLN A 276 19.34 -18.60 13.79
CA GLN A 276 19.57 -19.30 15.05
C GLN A 276 20.19 -18.37 16.11
N THR A 277 21.22 -17.61 15.75
CA THR A 277 21.81 -16.60 16.63
C THR A 277 20.77 -15.58 17.07
N ARG A 278 19.92 -15.11 16.16
CA ARG A 278 18.88 -14.13 16.50
C ARG A 278 17.81 -14.71 17.44
N ILE A 279 17.37 -15.95 17.23
CA ILE A 279 16.44 -16.65 18.14
C ILE A 279 17.06 -16.80 19.54
N ALA A 280 18.34 -17.19 19.62
CA ALA A 280 19.04 -17.33 20.89
C ALA A 280 19.12 -16.00 21.66
N ASN A 281 19.41 -14.89 20.97
CA ASN A 281 19.45 -13.56 21.58
C ASN A 281 18.07 -13.05 22.03
N LEU A 282 17.00 -13.55 21.42
CA LEU A 282 15.63 -13.18 21.76
C LEU A 282 14.99 -14.07 22.82
N SER A 283 15.53 -15.27 23.09
CA SER A 283 14.94 -16.24 24.02
C SER A 283 15.15 -15.78 25.46
#